data_AF-A0A403EYC5-F1
#
_entry.id   AF-A0A403EYC5-F1
#
_cell.length_a   1.000
_cell.length_b   1.000
_cell.length_c   1.000
_cell.angle_alpha   90.00
_cell.angle_beta   90.00
_cell.angle_gamma   90.00
#
_symmetry.space_group_name_H-M   'P 1'
#
loop_
_entity.id
_entity.type
_entity.pdbx_description
1 polymer ?
#
loop_
_entity_poly.entity_id
_entity_poly.type
_entity_poly.pdbx_seq_one_letter_code
_entity_poly.pdbx_strand_id
1 'polypeptide(L)' 'MSRMDNTELPHPKEIVNETLLPAAERRVNSQALLGPDGKVIIDHNGQEYLLRKTQAGKLLLTK' A
#
# COMPACT_ATOMS: atom_id res chain seq x y z
N MET A 1 -26.59 9.66 -54.97
CA MET A 1 -26.61 8.50 -54.05
C MET A 1 -25.81 8.87 -52.81
N SER A 2 -26.33 8.53 -51.63
CA SER A 2 -25.97 9.07 -50.31
C SER A 2 -24.58 8.66 -49.79
N ARG A 3 -24.05 9.52 -48.92
CA ARG A 3 -22.83 9.36 -48.11
C ARG A 3 -22.88 8.08 -47.26
N MET A 4 -21.74 7.42 -47.11
CA MET A 4 -21.47 6.49 -46.01
C MET A 4 -20.11 6.83 -45.42
N ASP A 5 -20.16 7.41 -44.21
CA ASP A 5 -19.05 7.62 -43.30
C ASP A 5 -18.72 6.25 -42.68
N ASN A 6 -17.52 5.72 -42.90
CA ASN A 6 -17.06 4.49 -42.26
C ASN A 6 -16.21 4.82 -41.04
N THR A 7 -16.88 4.92 -39.89
CA THR A 7 -16.24 4.88 -38.57
C THR A 7 -15.62 3.50 -38.35
N GLU A 8 -14.32 3.37 -38.62
CA GLU A 8 -13.54 2.20 -38.18
C GLU A 8 -12.94 2.50 -36.79
N LEU A 9 -13.48 1.83 -35.77
CA LEU A 9 -12.96 1.83 -34.40
C LEU A 9 -11.63 1.06 -34.38
N PRO A 10 -10.52 1.62 -33.84
CA PRO A 10 -9.31 0.83 -33.63
C PRO A 10 -9.52 -0.18 -32.50
N HIS A 11 -9.28 -1.45 -32.81
CA HIS A 11 -9.40 -2.58 -31.89
C HIS A 11 -8.36 -2.48 -30.74
N PRO A 12 -8.71 -2.87 -29.50
CA PRO A 12 -7.86 -2.69 -28.33
C PRO A 12 -6.55 -3.47 -28.41
N LYS A 13 -5.49 -2.76 -28.03
CA LYS A 13 -4.11 -3.21 -27.92
C LYS A 13 -3.91 -4.25 -26.82
N GLU A 14 -3.13 -5.25 -27.20
CA GLU A 14 -2.03 -5.83 -26.43
C GLU A 14 -2.39 -6.72 -25.23
N ILE A 15 -2.10 -8.00 -25.46
CA ILE A 15 -2.08 -9.08 -24.49
C ILE A 15 -1.00 -8.75 -23.47
N VAL A 16 -1.37 -8.07 -22.39
CA VAL A 16 -0.50 -7.84 -21.25
C VAL A 16 -0.35 -9.15 -20.48
N ASN A 17 0.83 -9.72 -20.60
CA ASN A 17 1.32 -10.80 -19.75
C ASN A 17 1.62 -10.23 -18.36
N GLU A 18 0.56 -9.97 -17.58
CA GLU A 18 0.65 -9.51 -16.20
C GLU A 18 1.16 -10.65 -15.31
N THR A 19 2.48 -10.83 -15.33
CA THR A 19 3.19 -11.41 -14.20
C THR A 19 2.88 -10.50 -13.00
N LEU A 20 1.97 -10.92 -12.12
CA LEU A 20 1.60 -10.19 -10.92
C LEU A 20 2.86 -9.96 -10.08
N LEU A 21 3.48 -8.79 -10.26
CA LEU A 21 4.61 -8.36 -9.45
C LEU A 21 4.13 -8.35 -7.98
N PRO A 22 4.89 -8.93 -7.04
CA PRO A 22 4.50 -8.89 -5.64
C PRO A 22 4.26 -7.43 -5.25
N ALA A 23 3.08 -7.16 -4.68
CA ALA A 23 2.70 -5.82 -4.26
C ALA A 23 3.85 -5.22 -3.45
N ALA A 24 4.37 -4.08 -3.92
CA ALA A 24 5.53 -3.44 -3.31
C ALA A 24 5.30 -3.29 -1.80
N GLU A 25 6.28 -3.71 -1.00
CA GLU A 25 6.20 -3.66 0.46
C GLU A 25 5.81 -2.26 0.92
N ARG A 26 4.75 -2.15 1.74
CA ARG A 26 4.29 -0.87 2.27
C ARG A 26 5.33 -0.32 3.25
N ARG A 27 5.97 0.78 2.88
CA ARG A 27 6.86 1.55 3.76
C ARG A 27 6.10 2.66 4.48
N VAL A 28 6.41 2.88 5.75
CA VAL A 28 5.82 3.95 6.57
C VAL A 28 6.90 4.61 7.42
N ASN A 29 6.79 5.92 7.60
CA ASN A 29 7.67 6.66 8.51
C ASN A 29 7.27 6.40 9.97
N SER A 30 8.23 6.08 10.83
CA SER A 30 7.97 5.76 12.23
C SER A 30 7.39 6.92 13.03
N GLN A 31 7.77 8.17 12.74
CA GLN A 31 7.21 9.35 13.39
C GLN A 31 5.73 9.53 13.04
N ALA A 32 5.36 9.26 11.79
CA ALA A 32 3.96 9.31 11.35
C ALA A 32 3.13 8.17 11.96
N LEU A 33 3.72 6.99 12.12
CA LEU A 33 3.06 5.82 12.72
C LEU A 33 2.84 5.97 14.23
N LEU A 34 3.83 6.50 14.94
CA LEU A 34 3.85 6.58 16.41
C LEU A 34 3.26 7.87 16.97
N GLY A 35 3.15 8.91 16.15
CA GLY A 35 2.68 10.21 16.60
C GLY A 35 3.60 10.90 17.61
N PRO A 36 3.13 11.98 18.26
CA PRO A 36 3.92 12.77 19.21
C PRO A 36 4.28 12.00 20.49
N ASP A 37 3.43 11.05 20.90
CA ASP A 37 3.67 10.22 22.09
C ASP A 37 4.76 9.15 21.89
N GLY A 38 5.20 8.93 20.64
CA GLY A 38 6.24 7.97 20.32
C GLY A 38 5.83 6.52 20.57
N LYS A 39 4.52 6.23 20.63
CA LYS A 39 3.95 4.91 20.88
C LYS A 39 2.58 4.74 20.21
N VAL A 40 2.24 3.51 19.84
CA VAL A 40 0.93 3.15 19.28
C VAL A 40 0.53 1.76 19.77
N ILE A 41 -0.77 1.55 19.99
CA ILE A 41 -1.36 0.23 20.22
C ILE A 41 -1.80 -0.34 18.88
N ILE A 42 -1.40 -1.59 18.62
CA ILE A 42 -1.74 -2.35 17.43
C ILE A 42 -2.65 -3.49 17.89
N ASP A 43 -3.90 -3.47 17.46
CA ASP A 43 -4.74 -4.66 17.55
C ASP A 43 -4.31 -5.66 16.47
N HIS A 44 -3.98 -6.87 16.89
CA HIS A 44 -3.64 -7.96 15.99
C HIS A 44 -4.17 -9.28 16.53
N ASN A 45 -5.12 -9.88 15.82
CA ASN A 45 -5.84 -11.10 16.22
C ASN A 45 -6.50 -10.98 17.61
N GLY A 46 -7.13 -9.82 17.89
CA GLY A 46 -7.81 -9.56 19.16
C GLY A 46 -6.86 -9.43 20.36
N GLN A 47 -5.57 -9.23 20.11
CA GLN A 47 -4.55 -8.94 21.11
C GLN A 47 -3.96 -7.56 20.85
N GLU A 48 -3.74 -6.82 21.92
CA GLU A 48 -3.09 -5.52 21.87
C GLU A 48 -1.58 -5.69 21.95
N TYR A 49 -0.88 -5.01 21.04
CA TYR A 49 0.56 -4.89 21.05
C TYR A 49 0.96 -3.42 21.13
N LEU A 50 1.92 -3.11 21.98
CA LEU A 50 2.51 -1.78 22.09
C LEU A 50 3.76 -1.69 21.22
N LEU A 51 3.72 -0.86 20.19
CA LEU A 51 4.91 -0.44 19.45
C LEU A 51 5.37 0.93 19.99
N ARG A 52 6.62 1.05 20.43
CA ARG A 52 7.17 2.30 20.96
C ARG A 52 8.62 2.54 20.55
N LYS A 53 9.05 3.80 20.58
CA LYS A 53 10.47 4.15 20.50
C LYS A 53 11.17 3.89 21.85
N THR A 54 12.37 3.35 21.81
CA THR A 54 13.24 3.16 22.99
C THR A 54 14.12 4.38 23.22
N GLN A 55 14.71 4.48 24.41
CA GLN A 55 15.69 5.54 24.73
C GLN A 55 16.91 5.52 23.79
N ALA A 56 17.31 4.33 23.33
CA ALA A 56 18.38 4.15 22.33
C ALA A 56 17.95 4.50 20.88
N GLY A 57 16.72 4.99 20.69
CA GLY A 57 16.21 5.45 19.40
C GLY A 57 15.66 4.35 18.48
N LYS A 58 15.65 3.08 18.91
CA LYS A 58 15.10 1.95 18.15
C LYS A 58 13.60 1.79 18.40
N LEU A 59 12.94 0.96 17.60
CA LEU A 59 11.55 0.55 17.84
C LEU A 59 11.51 -0.77 18.63
N LEU A 60 10.56 -0.87 19.54
CA LEU A 60 10.29 -2.07 20.33
C LEU A 60 8.80 -2.39 20.28
N LEU A 61 8.47 -3.64 19.95
CA LEU A 61 7.12 -4.19 20.00
C LEU A 61 7.01 -5.10 21.23
N THR A 62 6.03 -4.85 22.10
CA THR A 62 5.70 -5.71 23.26
C THR A 62 4.23 -6.08 23.24
N LYS A 63 3.89 -7.22 23.84
CA LYS A 63 2.52 -7.60 24.17
C LYS A 63 2.14 -7.03 25.53
#